data_AF-A0A6G9D0V6-F1
#
_entry.id   AF-A0A6G9D0V6-F1
#
_cell.length_a   1.000
_cell.length_b   1.000
_cell.length_c   1.000
_cell.angle_alpha   90.00
_cell.angle_beta   90.00
_cell.angle_gamma   90.00
#
_symmetry.space_group_name_H-M   'P 1'
#
loop_
_entity.id
_entity.type
_entity.pdbx_description
1 polymer ?
#
loop_
_entity_poly.entity_id
_entity_poly.type
_entity_poly.pdbx_seq_one_letter_code
_entity_poly.pdbx_strand_id
1 'polypeptide(L)'
;MKPMFTLWPTTERGIRQLERLDAMADKLPKPKNLDIEPFTLGGVPSEKVQHPRKAQGELAGATILYFHGGGFVFCGLATHRALCGLLSAKAGVPVISVRYRQLPEGSIGTSVKDAMAAYTALLETAEDPNKIVVAGDSAGGYLAMKVAEIAALRGITRARCRGGIFPSSQREPRGP
;
A
#
# COMPACT_ATOMS: atom_id res chain seq x y z
N MET A 1 -16.57 23.88 -12.08
CA MET A 1 -15.83 22.61 -12.26
C MET A 1 -14.40 22.94 -12.68
N LYS A 2 -13.41 22.44 -11.92
CA LYS A 2 -11.94 22.58 -12.02
C LYS A 2 -11.39 24.03 -11.93
N PRO A 3 -10.56 24.29 -10.90
CA PRO A 3 -9.15 23.93 -11.01
C PRO A 3 -8.58 23.36 -9.71
N MET A 4 -8.50 22.02 -9.63
CA MET A 4 -7.68 21.33 -8.62
C MET A 4 -6.45 20.65 -9.27
N PHE A 5 -6.28 20.77 -10.59
CA PHE A 5 -5.19 20.16 -11.36
C PHE A 5 -4.07 21.14 -11.77
N THR A 6 -4.22 22.44 -11.51
CA THR A 6 -3.29 23.48 -12.01
C THR A 6 -2.01 23.63 -11.16
N LEU A 7 -1.91 22.90 -10.05
CA LEU A 7 -0.71 22.85 -9.19
C LEU A 7 0.11 21.58 -9.39
N TRP A 8 -0.18 20.76 -10.41
CA TRP A 8 0.67 19.63 -10.76
C TRP A 8 1.97 20.16 -11.40
N PRO A 9 3.16 19.89 -10.85
CA PRO A 9 4.40 20.29 -11.49
C PRO A 9 4.64 19.34 -12.67
N THR A 10 4.10 19.68 -13.85
CA THR A 10 4.30 18.91 -15.08
C THR A 10 5.69 19.13 -15.71
N THR A 11 6.44 20.12 -15.23
CA THR A 11 7.81 20.37 -15.67
C THR A 11 8.79 19.38 -15.04
N GLU A 12 9.77 18.87 -15.80
CA GLU A 12 10.81 17.96 -15.29
C GLU A 12 11.55 18.47 -14.04
N ARG A 13 11.73 19.80 -13.91
CA ARG A 13 12.32 20.40 -12.71
C ARG A 13 11.45 20.22 -11.47
N GLY A 14 10.14 20.33 -11.63
CA GLY A 14 9.19 20.12 -10.53
C GLY A 14 9.12 18.66 -10.10
N ILE A 15 9.17 17.73 -11.06
CA ILE A 15 9.23 16.28 -10.79
C ILE A 15 10.50 15.94 -9.99
N ARG A 16 11.68 16.41 -10.44
CA ARG A 16 12.95 16.19 -9.71
C ARG A 16 12.99 16.83 -8.32
N GLN A 17 12.28 17.94 -8.10
CA GLN A 17 12.17 18.53 -6.76
C GLN A 17 11.33 17.66 -5.83
N LEU A 18 10.23 17.08 -6.33
CA LEU A 18 9.42 16.13 -5.56
C LEU A 18 10.20 14.84 -5.22
N GLU A 19 10.95 14.28 -6.17
CA GLU A 19 11.83 13.13 -5.92
C GLU A 19 12.86 13.42 -4.82
N ARG A 20 13.47 14.61 -4.83
CA ARG A 20 14.44 15.02 -3.80
C ARG A 20 13.80 15.16 -2.42
N LEU A 21 12.58 15.70 -2.34
CA LEU A 21 11.83 15.78 -1.09
C LEU A 21 11.53 14.39 -0.55
N ASP A 22 11.22 13.45 -1.43
CA ASP A 22 10.94 12.05 -1.07
C ASP A 22 12.20 11.34 -0.54
N ALA A 23 13.35 11.54 -1.20
CA ALA A 23 14.64 11.04 -0.72
C ALA A 23 15.07 11.68 0.61
N MET A 24 14.65 12.92 0.89
CA MET A 24 14.83 13.55 2.20
C MET A 24 13.89 12.95 3.25
N ALA A 25 12.66 12.60 2.87
CA ALA A 25 11.71 11.93 3.77
C ALA A 25 12.21 10.55 4.20
N ASP A 26 12.92 9.82 3.32
CA ASP A 26 13.60 8.56 3.68
C ASP A 26 14.60 8.69 4.84
N LYS A 27 15.12 9.89 5.09
CA LYS A 27 16.06 10.21 6.18
C LYS A 27 15.39 10.73 7.46
N LEU A 28 14.07 10.92 7.46
CA LEU A 28 13.35 11.38 8.65
C LEU A 28 13.40 10.34 9.76
N PRO A 29 13.41 10.77 11.04
CA PRO A 29 13.44 9.85 12.17
C PRO A 29 12.25 8.89 12.13
N LYS A 30 12.53 7.60 12.36
CA LYS A 30 11.52 6.54 12.38
C LYS A 30 10.46 6.86 13.46
N PRO A 31 9.16 6.63 13.20
CA PRO A 31 8.14 6.79 14.22
C PRO A 31 8.45 5.90 15.42
N LYS A 32 8.31 6.44 16.64
CA LYS A 32 8.50 5.67 17.86
C LYS A 32 7.42 4.58 17.95
N ASN A 33 7.75 3.44 18.56
CA ASN A 33 6.84 2.31 18.80
C ASN A 33 6.39 1.54 17.54
N LEU A 34 7.17 1.57 16.47
CA LEU A 34 6.99 0.69 15.31
C LEU A 34 8.26 -0.12 15.08
N ASP A 35 8.07 -1.42 14.87
CA ASP A 35 9.11 -2.25 14.26
C ASP A 35 9.03 -2.10 12.73
N ILE A 36 10.17 -1.81 12.11
CA ILE A 36 10.26 -1.51 10.67
C ILE A 36 11.41 -2.33 10.11
N GLU A 37 11.06 -3.32 9.30
CA GLU A 37 11.99 -4.26 8.68
C GLU A 37 11.98 -4.08 7.16
N PRO A 38 13.06 -3.57 6.55
CA PRO A 38 13.20 -3.52 5.10
C PRO A 38 13.55 -4.90 4.54
N PHE A 39 12.93 -5.26 3.42
CA PHE A 39 13.18 -6.52 2.73
C PHE A 39 12.78 -6.43 1.25
N THR A 40 12.98 -7.50 0.50
CA THR A 40 12.57 -7.59 -0.91
C THR A 40 11.45 -8.62 -1.04
N LEU A 41 10.34 -8.22 -1.66
CA LEU A 41 9.16 -9.07 -1.86
C LEU A 41 8.88 -9.20 -3.36
N GLY A 42 9.04 -10.41 -3.91
CA GLY A 42 8.85 -10.65 -5.34
C GLY A 42 9.79 -9.83 -6.24
N GLY A 43 11.01 -9.55 -5.76
CA GLY A 43 11.98 -8.69 -6.44
C GLY A 43 11.75 -7.18 -6.26
N VAL A 44 10.73 -6.77 -5.49
CA VAL A 44 10.39 -5.37 -5.25
C VAL A 44 10.80 -4.95 -3.84
N PRO A 45 11.59 -3.87 -3.66
CA PRO A 45 11.92 -3.35 -2.35
C PRO A 45 10.66 -3.00 -1.55
N SER A 46 10.60 -3.45 -0.31
CA SER A 46 9.43 -3.32 0.55
C SER A 46 9.84 -3.13 2.01
N GLU A 47 8.90 -2.67 2.83
CA GLU A 47 9.09 -2.56 4.28
C GLU A 47 7.90 -3.18 5.01
N LYS A 48 8.18 -4.01 6.01
CA LYS A 48 7.19 -4.49 6.96
C LYS A 48 7.15 -3.52 8.14
N VAL A 49 6.00 -2.90 8.35
CA VAL A 49 5.71 -2.00 9.46
C VAL A 49 4.78 -2.72 10.43
N GLN A 50 5.23 -2.88 11.67
CA GLN A 50 4.49 -3.61 12.70
C GLN A 50 4.41 -2.80 13.99
N HIS A 51 3.20 -2.61 14.50
CA HIS A 51 2.95 -2.09 15.83
C HIS A 51 2.99 -3.24 16.88
N PRO A 52 3.44 -3.02 18.14
CA PRO A 52 3.50 -4.07 19.17
C PRO A 52 2.18 -4.76 19.48
N ARG A 53 1.05 -4.06 19.27
CA ARG A 53 -0.28 -4.63 19.42
C ARG A 53 -0.52 -5.70 18.35
N LYS A 54 -0.82 -6.93 18.77
CA LYS A 54 -1.22 -8.03 17.90
C LYS A 54 -2.74 -8.21 17.88
N ALA A 55 -3.27 -8.50 16.70
CA ALA A 55 -4.66 -8.84 16.50
C ALA A 55 -4.98 -10.22 17.11
N GLN A 56 -6.23 -10.39 17.52
CA GLN A 56 -6.75 -11.65 18.03
C GLN A 56 -8.00 -12.05 17.24
N GLY A 57 -8.42 -13.31 17.35
CA GLY A 57 -9.63 -13.81 16.67
C GLY A 57 -9.48 -13.81 15.15
N GLU A 58 -10.50 -13.32 14.44
CA GLU A 58 -10.58 -13.40 12.97
C GLU A 58 -9.39 -12.74 12.25
N LEU A 59 -8.83 -11.68 12.83
CA LEU A 59 -7.70 -10.93 12.24
C LEU A 59 -6.33 -11.51 12.61
N ALA A 60 -6.25 -12.51 13.49
CA ALA A 60 -4.99 -13.17 13.78
C ALA A 60 -4.41 -13.81 12.50
N GLY A 61 -3.11 -13.60 12.25
CA GLY A 61 -2.41 -14.04 11.04
C GLY A 61 -2.70 -13.23 9.77
N ALA A 62 -3.54 -12.19 9.84
CA ALA A 62 -3.81 -11.33 8.69
C ALA A 62 -2.61 -10.42 8.37
N THR A 63 -2.52 -9.97 7.12
CA THR A 63 -1.49 -9.03 6.65
C THR A 63 -2.10 -8.01 5.71
N ILE A 64 -1.68 -6.74 5.81
CA ILE A 64 -2.08 -5.68 4.89
C ILE A 64 -0.95 -5.46 3.89
N LEU A 65 -1.20 -5.67 2.60
CA LEU A 65 -0.33 -5.25 1.51
C LEU A 65 -0.73 -3.84 1.07
N TYR A 66 0.17 -2.87 1.22
CA TYR A 66 -0.10 -1.46 1.06
C TYR A 66 0.68 -0.84 -0.11
N PHE A 67 -0.03 -0.05 -0.92
CA PHE A 67 0.54 0.78 -1.98
C PHE A 67 0.29 2.26 -1.65
N HIS A 68 1.36 3.06 -1.59
CA HIS A 68 1.26 4.48 -1.27
C HIS A 68 0.68 5.31 -2.43
N GLY A 69 0.23 6.53 -2.13
CA GLY A 69 -0.18 7.51 -3.12
C GLY A 69 0.99 8.24 -3.78
N GLY A 70 0.69 9.43 -4.32
CA GLY A 70 1.68 10.31 -4.97
C GLY A 70 1.68 10.27 -6.51
N GLY A 71 0.56 9.86 -7.11
CA GLY A 71 0.30 9.98 -8.55
C GLY A 71 1.28 9.27 -9.47
N PHE A 72 1.95 8.22 -8.97
CA PHE A 72 3.02 7.49 -9.66
C PHE A 72 4.28 8.31 -9.95
N VAL A 73 4.50 9.44 -9.28
CA VAL A 73 5.62 10.35 -9.56
C VAL A 73 6.42 10.71 -8.30
N PHE A 74 5.78 10.67 -7.13
CA PHE A 74 6.40 11.03 -5.86
C PHE A 74 5.79 10.21 -4.72
N CYS A 75 6.30 10.39 -3.51
CA CYS A 75 6.04 9.57 -2.32
C CYS A 75 6.63 8.16 -2.44
N GLY A 76 7.22 7.72 -1.33
CA GLY A 76 7.67 6.34 -1.16
C GLY A 76 7.38 5.80 0.24
N LEU A 77 8.10 4.75 0.62
CA LEU A 77 7.94 4.05 1.90
C LEU A 77 7.94 5.03 3.08
N ALA A 78 8.93 5.92 3.18
CA ALA A 78 9.04 6.80 4.33
C ALA A 78 7.90 7.80 4.49
N THR A 79 7.38 8.36 3.39
CA THR A 79 6.25 9.31 3.45
C THR A 79 4.98 8.68 4.03
N HIS A 80 4.80 7.37 3.82
CA HIS A 80 3.62 6.65 4.28
C HIS A 80 3.87 5.77 5.51
N ARG A 81 5.10 5.69 6.04
CA ARG A 81 5.42 4.91 7.26
C ARG A 81 4.51 5.24 8.45
N ALA A 82 4.19 6.52 8.66
CA ALA A 82 3.29 6.93 9.75
C ALA A 82 1.86 6.40 9.54
N LEU A 83 1.36 6.46 8.30
CA LEU A 83 0.05 5.91 7.94
C LEU A 83 0.01 4.39 8.07
N CYS A 84 1.03 3.69 7.55
CA CYS A 84 1.19 2.24 7.71
C CYS A 84 1.27 1.85 9.19
N GLY A 85 1.96 2.63 10.02
CA GLY A 85 2.01 2.46 11.46
C GLY A 85 0.65 2.59 12.13
N LEU A 86 -0.14 3.61 11.75
CA LEU A 86 -1.51 3.79 12.24
C LEU A 86 -2.44 2.65 11.83
N LEU A 87 -2.32 2.17 10.59
CA LEU A 87 -3.06 0.99 10.11
C LEU A 87 -2.68 -0.26 10.90
N SER A 88 -1.38 -0.51 11.09
CA SER A 88 -0.89 -1.63 11.90
C SER A 88 -1.35 -1.53 13.35
N ALA A 89 -1.31 -0.34 13.96
CA ALA A 89 -1.79 -0.13 15.32
C ALA A 89 -3.30 -0.41 15.44
N LYS A 90 -4.12 0.09 14.50
CA LYS A 90 -5.58 -0.07 14.52
C LYS A 90 -6.04 -1.49 14.17
N ALA A 91 -5.36 -2.17 13.27
CA ALA A 91 -5.72 -3.53 12.87
C ALA A 91 -5.04 -4.61 13.71
N GLY A 92 -3.85 -4.31 14.27
CA GLY A 92 -3.05 -5.25 15.07
C GLY A 92 -2.25 -6.23 14.21
N VAL A 93 -2.05 -5.90 12.94
CA VAL A 93 -1.48 -6.80 11.92
C VAL A 93 -0.31 -6.11 11.20
N PRO A 94 0.61 -6.87 10.60
CA PRO A 94 1.69 -6.27 9.82
C PRO A 94 1.14 -5.54 8.59
N VAL A 95 1.78 -4.42 8.26
CA VAL A 95 1.56 -3.70 7.00
C VAL A 95 2.83 -3.80 6.17
N ILE A 96 2.74 -4.41 5.00
CA ILE A 96 3.82 -4.49 4.02
C ILE A 96 3.62 -3.36 3.02
N SER A 97 4.47 -2.34 3.10
CA SER A 97 4.48 -1.22 2.15
C SER A 97 5.44 -1.53 1.01
N VAL A 98 4.96 -1.43 -0.23
CA VAL A 98 5.74 -1.80 -1.43
C VAL A 98 6.28 -0.55 -2.13
N ARG A 99 7.59 -0.52 -2.44
CA ARG A 99 8.23 0.54 -3.23
C ARG A 99 8.17 0.19 -4.72
N TYR A 100 6.96 0.25 -5.27
CA TYR A 100 6.74 -0.02 -6.69
C TYR A 100 7.39 1.07 -7.56
N ARG A 101 7.79 0.72 -8.78
CA ARG A 101 8.42 1.69 -9.70
C ARG A 101 7.45 2.81 -10.09
N GLN A 102 7.94 4.03 -10.07
CA GLN A 102 7.24 5.27 -10.40
C GLN A 102 7.85 5.92 -11.64
N LEU A 103 7.11 6.84 -12.27
CA LEU A 103 7.63 7.72 -13.31
C LEU A 103 8.71 8.65 -12.73
N PRO A 104 9.71 9.05 -13.54
CA PRO A 104 9.92 8.67 -14.95
C PRO A 104 10.62 7.31 -15.15
N GLU A 105 11.21 6.74 -14.10
CA GLU A 105 12.00 5.50 -14.15
C GLU A 105 11.20 4.26 -14.57
N GLY A 106 9.88 4.29 -14.37
CA GLY A 106 8.94 3.28 -14.80
C GLY A 106 7.68 3.88 -15.43
N SER A 107 6.75 3.01 -15.82
CA SER A 107 5.40 3.39 -16.25
C SER A 107 4.35 2.88 -15.27
N ILE A 108 3.09 3.34 -15.40
CA ILE A 108 1.97 2.76 -14.64
C ILE A 108 1.91 1.23 -14.84
N GLY A 109 2.26 0.75 -16.03
CA GLY A 109 2.33 -0.69 -16.32
C GLY A 109 3.41 -1.41 -15.50
N THR A 110 4.57 -0.79 -15.26
CA THR A 110 5.58 -1.38 -14.37
C THR A 110 5.16 -1.30 -12.90
N SER A 111 4.48 -0.24 -12.47
CA SER A 111 3.91 -0.16 -11.13
C SER A 111 2.92 -1.30 -10.86
N VAL A 112 2.04 -1.61 -11.83
CA VAL A 112 1.11 -2.74 -11.73
C VAL A 112 1.84 -4.09 -11.71
N LYS A 113 2.90 -4.25 -12.51
CA LYS A 113 3.72 -5.47 -12.49
C LYS A 113 4.38 -5.67 -11.13
N ASP A 114 4.95 -4.62 -10.54
CA ASP A 114 5.58 -4.68 -9.22
C ASP A 114 4.56 -4.98 -8.12
N ALA A 115 3.40 -4.34 -8.16
CA ALA A 115 2.30 -4.60 -7.23
C ALA A 115 1.83 -6.07 -7.28
N MET A 116 1.69 -6.62 -8.49
CA MET A 116 1.34 -8.04 -8.68
C MET A 116 2.45 -9.00 -8.26
N ALA A 117 3.72 -8.67 -8.52
CA ALA A 117 4.86 -9.47 -8.10
C ALA A 117 4.95 -9.54 -6.57
N ALA A 118 4.77 -8.40 -5.90
CA ALA A 118 4.71 -8.33 -4.44
C ALA A 118 3.53 -9.12 -3.87
N TYR A 119 2.33 -8.98 -4.44
CA TYR A 119 1.15 -9.75 -4.03
C TYR A 119 1.37 -11.26 -4.17
N THR A 120 1.92 -11.69 -5.31
CA THR A 120 2.14 -13.12 -5.59
C THR A 120 3.17 -13.70 -4.62
N ALA A 121 4.29 -13.02 -4.38
CA ALA A 121 5.28 -13.46 -3.40
C ALA A 121 4.77 -13.42 -1.95
N LEU A 122 3.85 -12.51 -1.64
CA LEU A 122 3.23 -12.45 -0.31
C LEU A 122 2.34 -13.67 -0.05
N LEU A 123 1.66 -14.19 -1.06
CA LEU A 123 0.85 -15.41 -0.90
C LEU A 123 1.67 -16.62 -0.43
N GLU A 124 2.97 -16.64 -0.72
CA GLU A 124 3.89 -17.72 -0.34
C GLU A 124 4.47 -17.53 1.08
N THR A 125 4.50 -16.30 1.58
CA THR A 125 5.22 -15.92 2.81
C THR A 125 4.32 -15.41 3.92
N ALA A 126 3.06 -15.09 3.62
CA ALA A 126 2.08 -14.65 4.61
C ALA A 126 1.73 -15.78 5.59
N GLU A 127 1.50 -15.41 6.86
CA GLU A 127 1.08 -16.34 7.91
C GLU A 127 -0.24 -17.04 7.56
N ASP A 128 -1.22 -16.28 7.05
CA ASP A 128 -2.41 -16.82 6.41
C ASP A 128 -2.66 -16.16 5.05
N PRO A 129 -2.40 -16.87 3.93
CA PRO A 129 -2.64 -16.35 2.59
C PRO A 129 -4.10 -15.97 2.30
N ASN A 130 -5.07 -16.50 3.07
CA ASN A 130 -6.50 -16.15 2.97
C ASN A 130 -6.85 -14.84 3.69
N LYS A 131 -5.92 -14.27 4.43
CA LYS A 131 -6.12 -13.06 5.23
C LYS A 131 -5.19 -11.92 4.78
N ILE A 132 -4.95 -11.86 3.47
CA ILE A 132 -4.27 -10.72 2.86
C ILE A 132 -5.31 -9.66 2.50
N VAL A 133 -5.10 -8.45 3.02
CA VAL A 133 -5.86 -7.26 2.65
C VAL A 133 -5.00 -6.41 1.74
N VAL A 134 -5.44 -6.18 0.50
CA VAL A 134 -4.77 -5.27 -0.42
C VAL A 134 -5.39 -3.87 -0.27
N ALA A 135 -4.56 -2.88 0.00
CA ALA A 135 -4.98 -1.51 0.29
C ALA A 135 -4.02 -0.48 -0.32
N GLY A 136 -4.50 0.75 -0.46
CA GLY A 136 -3.69 1.88 -0.89
C GLY A 136 -4.51 3.16 -1.00
N ASP A 137 -3.82 4.29 -1.14
CA ASP A 137 -4.42 5.61 -1.27
C ASP A 137 -4.10 6.24 -2.65
N SER A 138 -5.04 7.00 -3.23
CA SER A 138 -4.85 7.67 -4.53
C SER A 138 -4.33 6.71 -5.63
N ALA A 139 -3.13 6.95 -6.19
CA ALA A 139 -2.46 6.06 -7.13
C ALA A 139 -2.26 4.62 -6.60
N GLY A 140 -1.95 4.48 -5.31
CA GLY A 140 -1.87 3.19 -4.64
C GLY A 140 -3.23 2.50 -4.49
N GLY A 141 -4.31 3.28 -4.35
CA GLY A 141 -5.68 2.75 -4.40
C GLY A 141 -6.02 2.14 -5.77
N TYR A 142 -5.56 2.78 -6.86
CA TYR A 142 -5.64 2.20 -8.19
C TYR A 142 -4.86 0.89 -8.30
N LEU A 143 -3.62 0.83 -7.76
CA LEU A 143 -2.83 -0.40 -7.75
C LEU A 143 -3.52 -1.53 -6.96
N ALA A 144 -4.09 -1.22 -5.80
CA ALA A 144 -4.85 -2.18 -5.01
C ALA A 144 -6.02 -2.77 -5.81
N MET A 145 -6.77 -1.93 -6.52
CA MET A 145 -7.86 -2.38 -7.38
C MET A 145 -7.37 -3.23 -8.56
N LYS A 146 -6.27 -2.84 -9.21
CA LYS A 146 -5.67 -3.63 -10.31
C LYS A 146 -5.16 -4.98 -9.85
N VAL A 147 -4.56 -5.05 -8.66
CA VAL A 147 -4.15 -6.34 -8.07
C VAL A 147 -5.37 -7.23 -7.84
N ALA A 148 -6.45 -6.69 -7.27
CA ALA A 148 -7.70 -7.41 -7.06
C ALA A 148 -8.29 -7.97 -8.36
N GLU A 149 -8.38 -7.12 -9.38
CA GLU A 149 -8.90 -7.45 -10.71
C GLU A 149 -8.08 -8.57 -11.36
N ILE A 150 -6.76 -8.41 -11.40
CA ILE A 150 -5.86 -9.40 -12.03
C ILE A 150 -5.86 -10.72 -11.24
N ALA A 151 -5.87 -10.66 -9.90
CA ALA A 151 -5.92 -11.85 -9.06
C ALA A 151 -7.21 -12.65 -9.29
N ALA A 152 -8.36 -11.96 -9.39
CA ALA A 152 -9.64 -12.58 -9.70
C ALA A 152 -9.65 -13.23 -11.10
N LEU A 153 -9.16 -12.52 -12.11
CA LEU A 153 -9.07 -13.04 -13.49
C LEU A 153 -8.16 -14.26 -13.62
N ARG A 154 -7.11 -14.34 -12.79
CA ARG A 154 -6.17 -15.48 -12.76
C ARG A 154 -6.60 -16.61 -11.84
N GLY A 155 -7.73 -16.47 -11.14
CA GLY A 155 -8.18 -17.45 -10.13
C GLY A 155 -7.26 -17.56 -8.91
N ILE A 156 -6.45 -16.54 -8.63
CA ILE A 156 -5.50 -16.49 -7.49
C ILE A 156 -6.23 -15.96 -6.23
N THR A 157 -7.50 -16.31 -6.07
CA THR A 157 -8.41 -15.62 -5.17
C THR A 157 -8.21 -16.05 -3.72
N ARG A 158 -7.50 -15.22 -2.94
CA ARG A 158 -7.49 -15.24 -1.47
C ARG A 158 -7.44 -13.85 -0.82
N ALA A 159 -7.34 -12.78 -1.59
CA ALA A 159 -7.30 -11.41 -1.08
C ALA A 159 -8.70 -10.80 -0.83
N ARG A 160 -8.93 -10.24 0.36
CA ARG A 160 -10.06 -9.34 0.61
C ARG A 160 -9.62 -7.91 0.32
N CYS A 161 -10.13 -7.30 -0.74
CA CYS A 161 -9.82 -5.90 -1.05
C CYS A 161 -10.82 -4.97 -0.35
N ARG A 162 -10.31 -4.00 0.42
CA ARG A 162 -11.11 -2.86 0.92
C ARG A 162 -10.46 -1.57 0.43
N GLY A 163 -11.07 -0.94 -0.57
CA GLY A 163 -10.70 0.40 -1.02
C GLY A 163 -11.61 1.46 -0.39
N GLY A 164 -11.03 2.59 0.03
CA GLY A 164 -11.76 3.84 0.29
C GLY A 164 -11.87 4.26 1.76
N ILE A 165 -11.49 5.52 2.02
CA ILE A 165 -11.59 6.25 3.29
C ILE A 165 -13.06 6.63 3.61
N PHE A 166 -13.44 6.47 4.89
CA PHE A 166 -14.73 6.76 5.60
C PHE A 166 -15.88 5.72 5.55
N PRO A 167 -16.41 5.26 6.71
CA PRO A 167 -17.54 4.33 6.77
C PRO A 167 -18.87 5.10 6.72
N SER A 168 -19.70 4.85 5.71
CA SER A 168 -21.15 4.95 5.88
C SER A 168 -21.64 3.58 6.35
N SER A 169 -22.21 3.53 7.54
CA SER A 169 -22.80 2.35 8.17
C SER A 169 -23.70 1.59 7.21
N GLN A 170 -23.36 0.34 6.91
CA GLN A 170 -24.30 -0.62 6.33
C GLN A 170 -24.79 -1.50 7.48
N ARG A 171 -26.01 -1.23 7.96
CA ARG A 171 -26.77 -2.17 8.78
C ARG A 171 -27.21 -3.31 7.86
N GLU A 172 -27.04 -4.55 8.31
CA GLU A 172 -27.61 -5.72 7.65
C GLU A 172 -29.15 -5.62 7.56
N PRO A 173 -29.76 -6.04 6.45
CA PRO A 173 -31.18 -6.29 6.42
C PRO A 173 -31.47 -7.58 7.20
N ARG A 174 -32.26 -7.48 8.27
CA ARG A 174 -32.92 -8.65 8.85
C ARG A 174 -34.00 -9.09 7.86
N GLY A 175 -33.90 -10.31 7.36
CA GLY A 175 -34.98 -10.93 6.59
C GLY A 175 -36.21 -11.18 7.47
N PRO A 176 -37.40 -11.30 6.84
CA PRO A 176 -38.60 -11.79 7.52
C PRO A 176 -38.50 -13.27 7.88
#